data_AF-A0AB38P1A3-F1
#
_entry.id   AF-A0AB38P1A3-F1
#
_cell.length_a   1.000
_cell.length_b   1.000
_cell.length_c   1.000
_cell.angle_alpha   90.00
_cell.angle_beta   90.00
_cell.angle_gamma   90.00
#
_symmetry.space_group_name_H-M   'P 1'
#
loop_
_entity.id
_entity.type
_entity.pdbx_description
1 polymer ?
#
loop_
_entity_poly.entity_id
_entity_poly.type
_entity_poly.pdbx_seq_one_letter_code
_entity_poly.pdbx_strand_id
1 'polypeptide(L)' 'MHSTTLTHVHWGTEQLFEVKARRLKLMRMKAGRNEADKTRLNPEMEHLLAGLIAIDPVRAAVLCQ' A
#
# COMPACT_ATOMS: atom_id res chain seq x y z
N MET A 1 -24.91 -16.17 25.58
CA MET A 1 -25.19 -14.99 24.73
C MET A 1 -23.85 -14.35 24.36
N HIS A 2 -23.75 -13.96 23.10
CA HIS A 2 -22.54 -13.84 22.27
C HIS A 2 -21.41 -12.99 22.88
N SER A 3 -20.26 -13.62 23.12
CA SER A 3 -19.01 -12.90 23.36
C SER A 3 -18.61 -12.21 22.05
N THR A 4 -18.80 -10.90 21.99
CA THR A 4 -18.43 -10.08 20.84
C THR A 4 -16.92 -10.05 20.70
N THR A 5 -16.35 -11.01 19.96
CA THR A 5 -14.96 -10.96 19.49
C THR A 5 -14.87 -9.96 18.33
N LEU A 6 -15.19 -8.68 18.58
CA LEU A 6 -15.06 -7.64 17.55
C LEU A 6 -13.60 -7.19 17.45
N THR A 7 -13.03 -7.49 16.28
CA THR A 7 -12.04 -6.65 15.57
C THR A 7 -10.71 -6.31 16.24
N HIS A 8 -9.89 -7.32 16.58
CA HIS A 8 -8.44 -7.09 16.75
C HIS A 8 -7.65 -7.21 15.42
N VAL A 9 -8.16 -7.94 14.42
CA VAL A 9 -7.50 -8.11 13.11
C VAL A 9 -7.75 -6.93 12.16
N HIS A 10 -8.90 -6.26 12.29
CA HIS A 10 -9.26 -5.10 11.47
C HIS A 10 -8.34 -3.91 11.74
N TRP A 11 -8.01 -3.65 13.01
CA TRP A 11 -7.16 -2.52 13.41
C TRP A 11 -5.78 -2.58 12.74
N GLY A 12 -5.10 -3.73 12.76
CA GLY A 12 -3.77 -3.88 12.18
C GLY A 12 -3.74 -3.85 10.65
N THR A 13 -4.78 -4.37 10.00
CA THR A 13 -4.84 -4.49 8.53
C THR A 13 -5.10 -3.15 7.86
N GLU A 14 -5.96 -2.31 8.46
CA GLU A 14 -6.25 -0.96 7.95
C GLU A 14 -5.04 -0.02 8.06
N GLN A 15 -4.38 -0.01 9.22
CA GLN A 15 -3.16 0.80 9.42
C GLN A 15 -2.02 0.37 8.50
N LEU A 16 -1.86 -0.94 8.27
CA LEU A 16 -0.84 -1.45 7.36
C LEU A 16 -1.08 -1.02 5.92
N PHE A 17 -2.34 -1.00 5.46
CA PHE A 17 -2.70 -0.48 4.14
C PHE A 17 -2.28 0.99 4.03
N GLU A 18 -2.63 1.83 5.00
CA GLU A 18 -2.31 3.26 4.96
C GLU A 18 -0.80 3.54 4.92
N VAL A 19 -0.03 2.83 5.75
CA VAL A 19 1.44 2.99 5.79
C VAL A 19 2.04 2.62 4.43
N LYS A 20 1.63 1.48 3.86
CA LYS A 20 2.09 1.04 2.54
C LYS A 20 1.66 2.00 1.44
N ALA A 21 0.42 2.49 1.45
CA ALA A 21 -0.08 3.45 0.46
C ALA A 21 0.66 4.79 0.52
N ARG A 22 0.95 5.32 1.72
CA ARG A 22 1.75 6.53 1.91
C ARG A 22 3.19 6.35 1.41
N ARG A 23 3.82 5.20 1.69
CA ARG A 23 5.15 4.87 1.17
C ARG A 23 5.14 4.82 -0.37
N LEU A 24 4.13 4.19 -0.98
CA LEU A 24 3.98 4.14 -2.44
C LEU A 24 3.91 5.56 -3.03
N LYS A 25 3.11 6.44 -2.44
CA LYS A 25 3.00 7.85 -2.86
C LYS A 25 4.34 8.57 -2.81
N LEU A 26 5.09 8.42 -1.72
CA LEU A 26 6.41 9.06 -1.56
C LEU A 26 7.42 8.52 -2.58
N MET A 27 7.40 7.21 -2.87
CA MET A 27 8.26 6.62 -3.90
C MET A 27 7.93 7.14 -5.29
N ARG A 28 6.64 7.24 -5.66
CA ARG A 28 6.22 7.85 -6.93
C ARG A 28 6.68 9.30 -7.04
N MET A 29 6.52 10.08 -5.97
CA MET A 29 7.00 11.47 -5.93
C MET A 29 8.52 11.57 -6.09
N LYS A 30 9.28 10.62 -5.55
CA LYS A 30 10.75 10.58 -5.70
C LYS A 30 11.17 10.14 -7.10
N ALA A 31 10.52 9.10 -7.64
CA ALA A 31 10.75 8.62 -9.00
C ALA A 31 10.48 9.70 -10.05
N GLY A 32 9.51 10.61 -9.82
CA GLY A 32 9.25 11.74 -10.71
C GLY A 32 10.33 12.83 -10.73
N ARG A 33 11.37 12.76 -9.87
CA ARG A 33 12.43 13.79 -9.81
C ARG A 33 13.57 13.54 -10.79
N ASN A 34 13.89 12.27 -11.10
CA ASN A 34 14.91 11.90 -12.07
C ASN A 34 14.75 10.43 -12.53
N GLU A 35 15.27 10.11 -13.72
CA GLU A 35 15.15 8.78 -14.32
C GLU A 35 15.97 7.69 -13.59
N ALA A 36 17.06 8.05 -12.91
CA ALA A 36 17.85 7.10 -12.15
C ALA A 36 17.08 6.55 -10.93
N ASP A 37 16.41 7.44 -10.19
CA ASP A 37 15.52 7.08 -9.08
C ASP A 37 14.32 6.29 -9.59
N LYS A 38 13.71 6.71 -10.71
CA LYS A 38 12.60 5.97 -11.32
C LYS A 38 12.95 4.52 -11.63
N THR A 39 14.08 4.29 -12.31
CA THR A 39 14.55 2.94 -12.66
C THR A 39 14.80 2.10 -11.42
N ARG A 40 15.41 2.68 -10.38
CA ARG A 40 15.74 1.97 -9.13
C ARG A 40 14.51 1.68 -8.26
N LEU A 41 13.53 2.58 -8.25
CA LEU A 41 12.35 2.47 -7.38
C LEU A 41 11.22 1.65 -8.01
N ASN A 42 11.20 1.47 -9.33
CA ASN A 42 10.09 0.78 -10.01
C ASN A 42 9.81 -0.63 -9.47
N PRO A 43 10.81 -1.52 -9.26
CA PRO A 43 10.57 -2.85 -8.72
C PRO A 43 9.99 -2.83 -7.30
N GLU A 44 10.42 -1.87 -6.48
CA GLU A 44 9.94 -1.71 -5.11
C GLU A 44 8.50 -1.18 -5.07
N MET A 45 8.16 -0.27 -5.99
CA MET A 45 6.79 0.22 -6.15
C MET A 45 5.84 -0.90 -6.60
N GLU A 46 6.26 -1.76 -7.53
CA GLU A 46 5.48 -2.92 -8.00
C GLU A 46 5.24 -3.92 -6.86
N HIS A 47 6.29 -4.26 -6.10
CA HIS A 47 6.16 -5.14 -4.94
C HIS A 47 5.22 -4.56 -3.87
N LEU A 48 5.31 -3.25 -3.61
CA LEU A 48 4.46 -2.58 -2.64
C LEU A 48 3.00 -2.53 -3.10
N LEU A 49 2.75 -2.30 -4.39
CA LEU A 49 1.41 -2.31 -4.97
C LEU A 49 0.78 -3.71 -4.90
N ALA A 50 1.53 -4.77 -5.22
CA ALA A 50 1.08 -6.15 -5.06
C ALA A 50 0.68 -6.44 -3.60
N GLY A 51 1.47 -5.97 -2.63
CA GLY A 51 1.15 -6.09 -1.21
C GLY A 51 -0.10 -5.32 -0.78
N LEU A 52 -0.41 -4.19 -1.40
CA LEU A 52 -1.65 -3.43 -1.16
C LEU A 52 -2.87 -4.15 -1.75
N ILE A 53 -2.74 -4.72 -2.95
CA ILE A 53 -3.79 -5.53 -3.60
C ILE A 53 -4.14 -6.76 -2.76
N ALA A 54 -3.12 -7.41 -2.18
CA ALA A 54 -3.32 -8.57 -1.31
C ALA A 54 -4.03 -8.22 0.02
N ILE A 55 -3.93 -6.96 0.48
CA ILE A 55 -4.63 -6.47 1.68
C ILE A 55 -6.07 -6.10 1.35
N ASP A 56 -6.28 -5.26 0.33
CA ASP A 56 -7.60 -4.81 -0.11
C ASP A 56 -7.56 -4.42 -1.60
N PRO A 57 -8.09 -5.26 -2.50
CA PRO A 57 -8.06 -4.99 -3.93
C PRO A 57 -8.95 -3.82 -4.34
N VAL A 58 -10.05 -3.56 -3.60
CA VAL A 58 -10.98 -2.46 -3.90
C VAL A 58 -10.31 -1.12 -3.59
N ARG A 59 -9.69 -1.00 -2.42
CA ARG A 59 -8.91 0.20 -2.06
C ARG A 59 -7.64 0.33 -2.90
N ALA A 60 -7.01 -0.77 -3.31
CA ALA A 60 -5.81 -0.71 -4.16
C ALA A 60 -6.11 -0.28 -5.60
N ALA A 61 -7.30 -0.57 -6.14
CA ALA A 61 -7.66 -0.22 -7.51
C ALA A 61 -7.53 1.28 -7.82
N VAL A 62 -7.83 2.16 -6.86
CA VAL A 62 -7.66 3.62 -7.03
C VAL A 62 -6.19 4.07 -6.99
N LEU A 63 -5.27 3.20 -6.56
CA LEU A 63 -3.82 3.46 -6.55
C LEU A 63 -3.13 3.00 -7.84
N CYS A 64 -3.79 2.20 -8.68
CA CYS A 64 -3.23 1.73 -9.96
C CYS A 64 -3.21 2.81 -11.07
N GLN A 65 -3.67 4.02 -10.75
CA GLN A 65 -3.63 5.22 -11.60
C GLN A 65 -2.22 5.81 -11.66
#